data_AF-A0A5N7MX33-F1
#
_entry.id   AF-A0A5N7MX33-F1
#
_cell.length_a   1.000
_cell.length_b   1.000
_cell.length_c   1.000
_cell.angle_alpha   90.00
_cell.angle_beta   90.00
_cell.angle_gamma   90.00
#
_symmetry.space_group_name_H-M   'P 1'
#
loop_
_entity.id
_entity.type
_entity.pdbx_description
1 polymer ?
#
loop_
_entity_poly.entity_id
_entity_poly.type
_entity_poly.pdbx_seq_one_letter_code
_entity_poly.pdbx_strand_id
1 'polypeptide(L)' 'LIDAMEKAGWVQAKAARILGLTPRQVGYALRRHGIKLKQF' A
#
# COMPACT_ATOMS: atom_id res chain seq x y z
N LEU A 1 0.04 -4.20 6.14
CA LEU A 1 -0.18 -3.13 5.15
C LEU A 1 0.84 -1.99 5.29
N ILE A 2 0.92 -1.34 6.46
CA ILE A 2 1.86 -0.23 6.68
C ILE A 2 3.32 -0.65 6.47
N ASP A 3 3.77 -1.74 7.09
CA ASP A 3 5.15 -2.27 6.91
C ASP A 3 5.50 -2.53 5.42
N ALA A 4 4.57 -3.13 4.66
CA ALA A 4 4.79 -3.35 3.23
C ALA A 4 4.80 -2.04 2.41
N MET A 5 4.01 -1.04 2.81
CA MET A 5 4.05 0.30 2.21
C MET A 5 5.37 1.01 2.52
N GLU A 6 5.89 0.90 3.74
CA GLU A 6 7.19 1.48 4.13
C GLU A 6 8.34 0.83 3.35
N LYS A 7 8.40 -0.52 3.32
CA LYS A 7 9.37 -1.27 2.50
C LYS A 7 9.28 -0.96 1.01
N ALA A 8 8.09 -0.62 0.55
CA ALA A 8 7.84 -0.26 -0.84
C ALA A 8 8.11 1.23 -1.16
N GLY A 9 8.50 2.06 -0.19
CA GLY A 9 8.63 3.50 -0.39
C GLY A 9 7.31 4.16 -0.79
N TRP A 10 6.21 3.71 -0.20
CA TRP A 10 4.82 4.14 -0.46
C TRP A 10 4.30 3.88 -1.89
N VAL A 11 5.01 3.09 -2.69
CA VAL A 11 4.56 2.64 -4.01
C VAL A 11 3.59 1.45 -3.87
N GLN A 12 2.29 1.68 -4.09
CA GLN A 12 1.24 0.65 -3.92
C GLN A 12 1.50 -0.61 -4.75
N ALA A 13 1.98 -0.49 -5.99
CA ALA A 13 2.26 -1.63 -6.85
C ALA A 13 3.39 -2.51 -6.30
N LYS A 14 4.41 -1.91 -5.68
CA LYS A 14 5.53 -2.64 -5.07
C LYS A 14 5.08 -3.29 -3.75
N ALA A 15 4.28 -2.58 -2.94
CA ALA A 15 3.68 -3.16 -1.72
C ALA A 15 2.73 -4.33 -2.04
N ALA A 16 1.97 -4.23 -3.12
CA ALA A 16 1.08 -5.28 -3.59
C ALA A 16 1.83 -6.57 -3.94
N ARG A 17 2.99 -6.45 -4.62
CA ARG A 17 3.87 -7.61 -4.89
C ARG A 17 4.39 -8.26 -3.60
N ILE A 18 4.78 -7.46 -2.60
CA ILE A 18 5.25 -7.97 -1.29
C ILE A 18 4.13 -8.72 -0.57
N LEU A 19 2.90 -8.22 -0.64
CA LEU A 19 1.75 -8.79 0.05
C LEU A 19 1.04 -9.92 -0.71
N GLY A 20 1.45 -10.23 -1.95
CA GLY A 20 0.73 -11.16 -2.81
C GLY A 20 -0.68 -10.67 -3.19
N LEU A 21 -0.89 -9.36 -3.22
CA LEU A 21 -2.17 -8.72 -3.51
C LEU A 21 -2.14 -7.98 -4.85
N THR A 22 -3.31 -7.56 -5.33
CA THR A 22 -3.38 -6.58 -6.42
C THR A 22 -3.19 -5.15 -5.91
N PRO A 23 -2.63 -4.22 -6.71
CA PRO A 23 -2.51 -2.81 -6.33
C PRO A 23 -3.86 -2.19 -5.93
N ARG A 24 -4.95 -2.63 -6.57
CA ARG A 24 -6.32 -2.20 -6.25
C ARG A 24 -6.73 -2.58 -4.83
N GLN A 25 -6.44 -3.81 -4.39
CA GLN A 25 -6.75 -4.27 -3.03
C GLN A 25 -5.95 -3.48 -1.98
N VAL A 26 -4.67 -3.19 -2.27
CA VAL A 26 -3.83 -2.33 -1.42
C VAL A 26 -4.45 -0.93 -1.32
N GLY A 27 -4.78 -0.31 -2.45
CA GLY A 27 -5.41 1.01 -2.47
C GLY A 27 -6.77 1.04 -1.76
N TYR A 28 -7.58 -0.02 -1.91
CA TYR A 28 -8.84 -0.15 -1.18
C TYR A 28 -8.63 -0.27 0.33
N ALA A 29 -7.68 -1.11 0.78
CA ALA A 29 -7.36 -1.27 2.19
C ALA A 29 -6.86 0.04 2.81
N LEU A 30 -6.02 0.80 2.09
CA LEU A 30 -5.56 2.12 2.54
C LEU A 30 -6.73 3.09 2.76
N ARG A 31 -7.67 3.17 1.79
CA ARG A 31 -8.87 4.01 1.92
C ARG A 31 -9.78 3.55 3.05
N ARG A 32 -10.04 2.24 3.16
CA ARG A 32 -10.90 1.65 4.20
C ARG A 32 -10.36 1.91 5.61
N HIS A 33 -9.04 1.88 5.78
CA HIS A 33 -8.38 2.13 7.07
C HIS A 33 -8.02 3.61 7.28
N GLY A 34 -8.40 4.52 6.36
CA GLY A 34 -8.10 5.95 6.49
C GLY A 34 -6.60 6.29 6.47
N ILE A 35 -5.77 5.41 5.90
CA ILE A 35 -4.32 5.60 5.84
C ILE A 35 -4.00 6.62 4.75
N LYS A 36 -3.54 7.80 5.15
CA LYS A 36 -3.08 8.84 4.22
C LYS A 36 -1.82 8.37 3.50
N LEU A 37 -1.84 8.49 2.17
CA LEU A 37 -0.65 8.28 1.36
C LEU A 37 0.33 9.41 1.66
N LYS A 38 1.56 9.07 2.07
CA LYS A 38 2.65 10.06 2.08
C LYS A 38 3.02 10.35 0.63
N GLN A 39 2.67 11.52 0.13
CA GLN A 39 3.29 12.08 -1.08
C GLN A 39 4.65 12.63 -0.66
N PHE A 40 5.71 12.06 -1.23
CA PHE A 40 7.05 12.63 -1.23
C PHE A 40 7.42 12.94 -2.67
#